data_AF-A0A1C6JP28-F1
#
_entry.id   AF-A0A1C6JP28-F1
#
_cell.length_a   1.000
_cell.length_b   1.000
_cell.length_c   1.000
_cell.angle_alpha   90.00
_cell.angle_beta   90.00
_cell.angle_gamma   90.00
#
_symmetry.space_group_name_H-M   'P 1'
#
loop_
_entity.id
_entity.type
_entity.pdbx_description
1 polymer ?
#
loop_
_entity_poly.entity_id
_entity_poly.type
_entity_poly.pdbx_seq_one_letter_code
_entity_poly.pdbx_strand_id
1 'polypeptide(L)'
;MLSAANIDVKIHHLMMLLSTIPDLEILALDSCECFDSNKNHLRKRLEKEQNEAVRKLLQADYDFLDEIQIEMSTARQFMFAVRFRREKDEQIFSTLNRVNKAISEHGFAARRMSKPEIKRMLALYFGTSISGDDIPDIEGENEFDLEKQEVTVNEK
;
A
#
# COMPACT_ATOMS: atom_id res chain seq x y z
N MET A 1 -8.51 1.83 25.46
CA MET A 1 -9.80 1.77 24.72
C MET A 1 -10.38 3.17 24.67
N LEU A 2 -10.90 3.61 23.52
CA LEU A 2 -11.67 4.86 23.39
C LEU A 2 -13.05 4.68 24.06
N SER A 3 -13.57 5.70 24.75
CA SER A 3 -14.92 5.66 25.31
C SER A 3 -15.98 5.78 24.21
N ALA A 4 -17.20 5.29 24.46
CA ALA A 4 -18.31 5.39 23.51
C ALA A 4 -18.58 6.85 23.08
N ALA A 5 -18.58 7.78 24.04
CA ALA A 5 -18.73 9.21 23.76
C ALA A 5 -17.62 9.76 22.84
N ASN A 6 -16.37 9.30 22.99
CA ASN A 6 -15.28 9.72 22.11
C ASN A 6 -15.44 9.16 20.69
N ILE A 7 -16.00 7.96 20.56
CA ILE A 7 -16.30 7.34 19.27
C ILE A 7 -17.41 8.12 18.56
N ASP A 8 -18.50 8.46 19.27
CA ASP A 8 -19.62 9.21 18.71
C ASP A 8 -19.19 10.59 18.21
N VAL A 9 -18.34 11.31 18.97
CA VAL A 9 -17.77 12.59 18.56
C VAL A 9 -16.92 12.44 17.29
N LYS A 10 -16.09 11.39 17.20
CA LYS A 10 -15.27 11.11 16.01
C LYS A 10 -16.13 10.80 14.78
N ILE A 11 -17.19 10.02 14.94
CA ILE A 11 -18.15 9.72 13.86
C ILE A 11 -18.83 11.02 13.40
N HIS A 12 -19.29 11.85 14.34
CA HIS A 12 -19.91 13.13 14.01
C HIS A 12 -18.96 14.05 13.24
N HIS A 13 -17.70 14.18 13.67
CA HIS A 13 -16.69 14.96 12.95
C HIS A 13 -16.43 14.42 11.54
N LEU A 14 -16.41 13.08 11.36
CA LEU A 14 -16.26 12.48 10.04
C LEU A 14 -17.45 12.80 9.13
N MET A 15 -18.68 12.69 9.64
CA MET A 15 -19.88 13.02 8.88
C MET A 15 -19.92 14.50 8.46
N MET A 16 -19.52 15.39 9.36
CA MET A 16 -19.42 16.83 9.08
C MET A 16 -18.40 17.12 7.97
N LEU A 17 -17.22 16.48 8.04
CA LEU A 17 -16.18 16.61 7.02
C LEU A 17 -16.68 16.15 5.64
N LEU A 18 -17.27 14.95 5.55
CA LEU A 18 -17.78 14.40 4.29
C LEU A 18 -18.94 15.22 3.72
N SER A 19 -19.79 15.79 4.57
CA SER A 19 -20.91 16.65 4.13
C SER A 19 -20.45 18.02 3.63
N THR A 20 -19.30 18.50 4.09
CA THR A 20 -18.76 19.83 3.72
C THR A 20 -18.08 19.81 2.35
N ILE A 21 -17.57 18.66 1.92
CA ILE A 21 -16.85 18.52 0.66
C ILE A 21 -17.57 17.48 -0.22
N PRO A 22 -18.38 17.93 -1.20
CA PRO A 22 -19.27 17.05 -1.96
C PRO A 22 -18.59 15.87 -2.68
N ASP A 23 -17.33 16.05 -3.08
CA ASP A 23 -16.55 15.06 -3.85
C ASP A 23 -15.49 14.34 -3.01
N LEU A 24 -15.54 14.47 -1.68
CA LEU A 24 -14.64 13.77 -0.77
C LEU A 24 -15.20 12.39 -0.42
N GLU A 25 -14.49 11.35 -0.83
CA GLU A 25 -14.83 9.96 -0.54
C GLU A 25 -13.87 9.37 0.50
N ILE A 26 -14.33 8.37 1.26
CA ILE A 26 -13.49 7.57 2.15
C ILE A 26 -13.38 6.15 1.61
N LEU A 27 -12.15 5.68 1.42
CA LEU A 27 -11.84 4.30 1.04
C LEU A 27 -11.32 3.56 2.27
N ALA A 28 -11.73 2.31 2.41
CA ALA A 28 -11.22 1.38 3.43
C ALA A 28 -10.62 0.18 2.73
N LEU A 29 -9.30 0.02 2.84
CA LEU A 29 -8.54 -1.05 2.19
C LEU A 29 -8.09 -2.06 3.24
N ASP A 30 -8.42 -3.32 3.03
CA ASP A 30 -7.96 -4.43 3.85
C ASP A 30 -6.64 -4.94 3.24
N SER A 31 -5.52 -4.53 3.82
CA SER A 31 -4.18 -5.00 3.40
C SER A 31 -3.72 -6.24 4.17
N CYS A 32 -4.61 -7.06 4.73
CA CYS A 32 -4.21 -8.18 5.59
C CYS A 32 -4.29 -9.53 4.89
N GLU A 33 -3.12 -10.13 4.62
CA GLU A 33 -2.96 -11.58 4.74
C GLU A 33 -2.25 -11.90 6.06
N CYS A 34 -2.74 -12.91 6.79
CA CYS A 34 -2.17 -13.34 8.06
C CYS A 34 -1.41 -14.66 7.87
N PHE A 35 -0.09 -14.62 8.00
CA PHE A 35 0.80 -15.77 7.79
C PHE A 35 1.20 -16.49 9.08
N ASP A 36 0.56 -16.19 10.21
CA ASP A 36 0.92 -16.75 11.52
C ASP A 36 0.93 -18.29 11.54
N SER A 37 -0.02 -18.92 10.82
CA SER A 37 -0.07 -20.38 10.69
C SER A 37 1.13 -20.92 9.92
N ASN A 38 1.51 -20.27 8.82
CA ASN A 38 2.65 -20.64 7.98
C ASN A 38 3.96 -20.48 8.75
N LYS A 39 4.14 -19.35 9.45
CA LYS A 39 5.29 -19.11 10.32
C LYS A 39 5.40 -20.15 11.43
N ASN A 40 4.30 -20.49 12.09
CA ASN A 40 4.30 -21.55 13.10
C ASN A 40 4.63 -22.92 12.51
N HIS A 41 4.21 -23.20 11.28
CA HIS A 41 4.58 -24.43 10.57
C HIS A 41 6.09 -24.46 10.28
N LEU A 42 6.65 -23.39 9.70
CA LEU A 42 8.08 -23.29 9.38
C LEU A 42 8.95 -23.37 10.63
N ARG A 43 8.57 -22.69 11.72
CA ARG A 43 9.27 -22.77 13.01
C ARG A 43 9.33 -24.19 13.55
N LYS A 44 8.20 -24.91 13.56
CA LYS A 44 8.14 -26.31 14.00
C LYS A 44 8.98 -27.24 13.11
N ARG A 45 9.15 -26.90 11.83
CA ARG A 45 9.96 -27.67 10.88
C ARG A 45 11.45 -27.40 11.07
N LEU A 46 11.84 -26.14 11.27
CA LEU A 46 13.20 -25.72 11.64
C LEU A 46 13.70 -26.40 12.92
N GLU A 47 12.83 -26.62 13.91
CA GLU A 47 13.20 -27.33 15.15
C GLU A 47 13.54 -28.82 14.91
N LYS A 48 13.00 -29.44 13.85
CA LYS A 48 13.16 -30.88 13.57
C LYS A 48 14.18 -31.18 12.48
N GLU A 49 14.39 -30.23 11.57
CA GLU A 49 15.25 -30.41 10.39
C GLU A 49 16.74 -30.46 10.78
N GLN A 50 17.43 -31.49 10.27
CA GLN A 50 18.85 -31.74 10.54
C GLN A 50 19.74 -31.31 9.38
N ASN A 51 19.19 -31.22 8.16
CA ASN A 51 19.97 -30.82 7.01
C ASN A 51 20.19 -29.30 7.01
N GLU A 52 21.44 -28.88 7.19
CA GLU A 52 21.86 -27.46 7.20
C GLU A 52 21.42 -26.66 5.96
N ALA A 53 21.45 -27.26 4.76
CA ALA A 53 21.01 -26.57 3.55
C ALA A 53 19.50 -26.31 3.57
N VAL A 54 18.72 -27.29 4.06
CA VAL A 54 17.26 -27.16 4.20
C VAL A 54 16.90 -26.18 5.32
N ARG A 55 17.65 -26.16 6.43
CA ARG A 55 17.47 -25.18 7.51
C ARG A 55 17.64 -23.74 7.00
N LYS A 56 18.66 -23.49 6.17
CA LYS A 56 18.87 -22.16 5.56
C LYS A 56 17.71 -21.73 4.67
N LEU A 57 17.17 -22.64 3.86
CA LEU A 57 15.99 -22.36 3.03
C LEU A 57 14.76 -22.06 3.89
N LEU A 58 14.49 -22.89 4.91
CA LEU A 58 13.35 -22.68 5.81
C LEU A 58 13.46 -21.37 6.62
N GLN A 59 14.68 -20.95 6.96
CA GLN A 59 14.92 -19.67 7.63
C GLN A 59 14.65 -18.51 6.67
N ALA A 60 15.13 -18.58 5.42
CA ALA A 60 14.84 -17.58 4.41
C ALA A 60 13.34 -17.44 4.12
N ASP A 61 12.60 -18.56 4.03
CA ASP A 61 11.14 -18.55 3.89
C ASP A 61 10.45 -17.92 5.10
N TYR A 62 10.95 -18.19 6.32
CA TYR A 62 10.40 -17.61 7.55
C TYR A 62 10.61 -16.09 7.59
N ASP A 63 11.82 -15.64 7.29
CA ASP A 63 12.20 -14.23 7.29
C ASP A 63 11.45 -13.47 6.20
N PHE A 64 11.26 -14.06 5.03
CA PHE A 64 10.44 -13.50 3.95
C PHE A 64 8.97 -13.33 4.36
N LEU A 65 8.37 -14.32 5.01
CA LEU A 65 7.02 -14.18 5.57
C LEU A 65 6.98 -13.13 6.69
N ASP A 66 8.09 -12.87 7.39
CA ASP A 66 8.19 -11.80 8.37
C ASP A 66 8.25 -10.42 7.74
N GLU A 67 9.07 -10.25 6.71
CA GLU A 67 9.14 -9.03 5.91
C GLU A 67 7.80 -8.70 5.26
N ILE A 68 7.16 -9.65 4.57
CA ILE A 68 5.84 -9.43 3.96
C ILE A 68 4.81 -9.11 5.05
N GLN A 69 4.80 -9.84 6.17
CA GLN A 69 3.83 -9.56 7.22
C GLN A 69 4.06 -8.19 7.84
N ILE A 70 5.29 -7.72 8.00
CA ILE A 70 5.63 -6.36 8.47
C ILE A 70 5.19 -5.31 7.45
N GLU A 71 5.43 -5.54 6.16
CA GLU A 71 4.97 -4.68 5.06
C GLU A 71 3.43 -4.61 4.97
N MET A 72 2.76 -5.74 5.25
CA MET A 72 1.29 -5.87 5.30
C MET A 72 0.69 -5.58 6.69
N SER A 73 1.50 -5.29 7.71
CA SER A 73 1.07 -5.17 9.13
C SER A 73 0.36 -3.85 9.46
N THR A 74 -0.01 -3.03 8.48
CA THR A 74 -0.94 -1.95 8.80
C THR A 74 -2.36 -2.49 8.70
N ALA A 75 -3.08 -2.43 9.82
CA ALA A 75 -4.53 -2.58 9.86
C ALA A 75 -5.22 -1.79 8.73
N ARG A 76 -6.49 -2.15 8.45
CA ARG A 76 -7.41 -1.46 7.54
C ARG A 76 -7.01 -0.01 7.30
N GLN A 77 -6.47 0.27 6.13
CA GLN A 77 -6.02 1.61 5.77
C GLN A 77 -7.23 2.43 5.32
N PHE A 78 -7.36 3.64 5.88
CA PHE A 78 -8.39 4.58 5.49
C PHE A 78 -7.79 5.70 4.67
N MET A 79 -8.44 6.04 3.57
CA MET A 79 -7.96 7.06 2.65
C MET A 79 -9.07 8.03 2.30
N PHE A 80 -8.71 9.31 2.22
CA PHE A 80 -9.58 10.33 1.63
C PHE A 80 -9.24 10.48 0.15
N ALA A 81 -10.24 10.34 -0.71
CA ALA A 81 -10.12 10.47 -2.16
C ALA A 81 -10.96 11.64 -2.67
N VAL A 82 -10.41 12.38 -3.64
CA VAL A 82 -11.12 13.45 -4.34
C VAL A 82 -10.91 13.25 -5.82
N ARG A 83 -12.01 13.22 -6.58
CA ARG A 83 -11.96 12.97 -8.02
C ARG A 83 -11.87 14.28 -8.80
N PHE A 84 -10.89 14.33 -9.71
CA PHE A 84 -10.75 15.40 -10.70
C PHE A 84 -11.05 14.81 -12.11
N ARG A 85 -11.58 15.62 -13.02
CA ARG A 85 -11.90 15.23 -14.40
C ARG A 85 -11.13 16.05 -15.44
N ARG A 86 -11.22 17.39 -15.39
CA ARG A 86 -10.68 18.31 -16.41
C ARG A 86 -10.27 19.66 -15.82
N GLU A 87 -9.97 19.69 -14.53
CA GLU A 87 -9.51 20.87 -13.81
C GLU A 87 -8.05 21.15 -14.17
N LYS A 88 -7.67 22.44 -14.16
CA LYS A 88 -6.27 22.83 -14.34
C LYS A 88 -5.46 22.52 -13.08
N ASP A 89 -4.16 22.33 -13.21
CA ASP A 89 -3.26 22.03 -12.08
C ASP A 89 -3.40 23.01 -10.91
N GLU A 90 -3.55 24.32 -11.19
CA GLU A 90 -3.77 25.34 -10.17
C GLU A 90 -5.08 25.12 -9.39
N GLN A 91 -6.15 24.72 -10.09
CA GLN A 91 -7.44 24.42 -9.49
C GLN A 91 -7.38 23.15 -8.64
N ILE A 92 -6.68 22.11 -9.13
CA ILE A 92 -6.43 20.88 -8.38
C ILE A 92 -5.68 21.19 -7.08
N PHE A 93 -4.58 21.94 -7.17
CA PHE A 93 -3.78 22.30 -6.00
C PHE A 93 -4.56 23.12 -4.97
N SER A 94 -5.33 24.11 -5.43
CA SER A 94 -6.18 24.92 -4.54
C SER A 94 -7.23 24.07 -3.83
N THR A 95 -7.85 23.12 -4.54
CA THR A 95 -8.85 22.20 -3.99
C THR A 95 -8.22 21.26 -2.96
N LEU A 96 -7.06 20.68 -3.27
CA LEU A 96 -6.34 19.81 -2.36
C LEU A 96 -5.90 20.53 -1.07
N ASN A 97 -5.55 21.81 -1.15
CA ASN A 97 -5.24 22.61 0.04
C ASN A 97 -6.49 22.85 0.90
N ARG A 98 -7.63 23.17 0.28
CA ARG A 98 -8.90 23.35 0.97
C ARG A 98 -9.34 22.05 1.67
N VAL A 99 -9.21 20.91 1.00
CA VAL A 99 -9.51 19.59 1.54
C VAL A 99 -8.61 19.28 2.73
N ASN A 100 -7.30 19.46 2.59
CA ASN A 100 -6.35 19.19 3.67
C ASN A 100 -6.61 20.05 4.91
N LYS A 101 -6.97 21.32 4.70
CA LYS A 101 -7.37 22.23 5.78
C LYS A 101 -8.63 21.73 6.49
N ALA A 102 -9.67 21.38 5.75
CA ALA A 102 -10.92 20.87 6.32
C ALA A 102 -10.73 19.57 7.12
N ILE A 103 -9.91 18.64 6.61
CA ILE A 103 -9.53 17.39 7.31
C ILE A 103 -8.91 17.74 8.68
N SER A 104 -7.95 18.66 8.68
CA SER A 104 -7.25 19.10 9.89
C SER A 104 -8.18 19.81 10.88
N GLU A 105 -9.06 20.69 10.40
CA GLU A 105 -10.05 21.41 11.21
C GLU A 105 -11.05 20.47 11.91
N HIS A 106 -11.38 19.33 11.29
CA HIS A 106 -12.24 18.31 11.88
C HIS A 106 -11.48 17.31 12.78
N GLY A 107 -10.18 17.55 13.03
CA GLY A 107 -9.37 16.76 13.97
C GLY A 107 -8.88 15.42 13.41
N PHE A 108 -8.75 15.32 12.08
CA PHE A 108 -8.12 14.19 11.40
C PHE A 108 -6.72 14.58 10.93
N ALA A 109 -5.79 13.64 11.03
CA ALA A 109 -4.46 13.77 10.45
C ALA A 109 -4.43 12.98 9.14
N ALA A 110 -4.10 13.65 8.03
CA ALA A 110 -3.88 13.01 6.74
C ALA A 110 -2.60 13.55 6.12
N ARG A 111 -1.99 12.74 5.25
CA ARG A 111 -0.87 13.17 4.39
C ARG A 111 -1.22 12.88 2.94
N ARG A 112 -0.63 13.67 2.04
CA ARG A 112 -0.69 13.36 0.61
C ARG A 112 0.14 12.11 0.33
N MET A 113 -0.40 11.26 -0.52
CA MET A 113 0.33 10.12 -1.05
C MET A 113 1.21 10.56 -2.21
N SER A 114 2.41 10.02 -2.26
CA SER A 114 3.31 10.08 -3.39
C SER A 114 2.83 9.16 -4.51
N LYS A 115 3.37 9.35 -5.72
CA LYS A 115 3.03 8.52 -6.89
C LYS A 115 3.22 7.00 -6.64
N PRO A 116 4.33 6.53 -6.06
CA PRO A 116 4.49 5.10 -5.72
C PRO A 116 3.43 4.58 -4.74
N GLU A 117 3.04 5.39 -3.76
CA GLU A 117 2.02 4.99 -2.78
C GLU A 117 0.63 4.89 -3.41
N ILE A 118 0.30 5.78 -4.34
CA ILE A 118 -0.95 5.71 -5.11
C ILE A 118 -0.97 4.43 -5.95
N LYS A 119 0.14 4.08 -6.60
CA LYS A 119 0.25 2.84 -7.38
C LYS A 119 0.07 1.60 -6.51
N ARG A 120 0.74 1.54 -5.36
CA ARG A 120 0.56 0.45 -4.38
C ARG A 120 -0.88 0.34 -3.92
N MET A 121 -1.54 1.46 -3.61
CA MET A 121 -2.96 1.45 -3.28
C MET A 121 -3.82 0.88 -4.40
N LEU A 122 -3.60 1.29 -5.65
CA LEU A 122 -4.37 0.80 -6.78
C LEU A 122 -4.15 -0.70 -6.99
N ALA A 123 -2.92 -1.20 -6.81
CA ALA A 123 -2.64 -2.64 -6.83
C ALA A 123 -3.43 -3.40 -5.77
N LEU A 124 -3.48 -2.89 -4.53
CA LEU A 124 -4.26 -3.49 -3.46
C LEU A 124 -5.76 -3.43 -3.76
N TYR A 125 -6.26 -2.30 -4.26
CA TYR A 125 -7.67 -2.10 -4.58
C TYR A 125 -8.15 -3.05 -5.71
N PHE A 126 -7.33 -3.27 -6.73
CA PHE A 126 -7.65 -4.17 -7.84
C PHE A 126 -7.21 -5.63 -7.62
N GLY A 127 -6.50 -5.93 -6.53
CA GLY A 127 -5.98 -7.26 -6.22
C GLY A 127 -4.89 -7.75 -7.19
N THR A 128 -4.14 -6.84 -7.82
CA THR A 128 -3.18 -7.17 -8.89
C THR A 128 -1.75 -7.37 -8.40
N SER A 129 -1.40 -6.97 -7.19
CA SER A 129 -0.12 -7.27 -6.55
C SER A 129 -0.32 -7.40 -5.05
N ILE A 130 -0.21 -8.64 -4.56
CA ILE A 130 -0.20 -8.98 -3.13
C ILE A 130 1.14 -8.58 -2.51
N SER A 131 2.21 -8.58 -3.32
CA SER A 131 3.58 -8.34 -2.89
C SER A 131 3.95 -6.86 -2.75
N GLY A 132 3.08 -5.92 -3.16
CA GLY A 132 3.37 -4.49 -3.05
C GLY A 132 4.50 -3.98 -3.96
N ASP A 133 4.92 -4.79 -4.94
CA ASP A 133 5.99 -4.45 -5.89
C ASP A 133 5.74 -3.11 -6.60
N ASP A 134 6.82 -2.35 -6.83
CA ASP A 134 6.77 -1.05 -7.51
C ASP A 134 6.25 -1.25 -8.94
N ILE A 135 5.00 -0.84 -9.17
CA ILE A 135 4.38 -0.90 -10.49
C ILE A 135 5.11 0.11 -11.39
N PRO A 136 5.69 -0.28 -12.53
CA PRO A 136 6.36 0.65 -13.45
C PRO A 136 5.38 1.69 -14.01
N ASP A 137 5.89 2.79 -14.57
CA ASP A 137 5.03 3.78 -15.22
C ASP A 137 4.50 3.27 -16.57
N ILE A 138 5.29 2.42 -17.23
CA ILE A 138 5.01 1.87 -18.55
C ILE A 138 5.15 0.35 -18.48
N GLU A 139 4.21 -0.36 -19.10
CA GLU A 139 4.27 -1.82 -19.22
C GLU A 139 5.54 -2.26 -19.96
N GLY A 140 6.34 -3.16 -19.37
CA GLY A 140 7.57 -3.68 -19.96
C GLY A 140 8.80 -2.78 -19.83
N GLU A 141 8.72 -1.63 -19.13
CA GLU A 141 9.86 -0.72 -18.93
C GLU A 141 11.07 -1.41 -18.29
N ASN A 142 10.83 -2.27 -17.31
CA ASN A 142 11.88 -3.01 -16.60
C ASN A 142 12.46 -4.19 -17.40
N GLU A 143 11.78 -4.63 -18.46
CA GLU A 143 12.19 -5.77 -19.30
C GLU A 143 13.01 -5.33 -20.52
N PHE A 144 13.14 -4.02 -20.76
CA PHE A 144 13.82 -3.46 -21.92
C PHE A 144 15.29 -3.16 -21.62
N ASP A 145 16.12 -4.18 -21.74
CA ASP A 145 17.57 -4.09 -21.53
C ASP A 145 18.31 -3.86 -22.86
N LEU A 146 18.60 -2.59 -23.18
CA LEU A 146 19.31 -2.19 -24.42
C LEU A 146 20.75 -2.73 -24.48
N GLU A 147 21.36 -3.08 -23.34
CA GLU A 147 22.75 -3.56 -23.28
C GLU A 147 22.92 -5.01 -23.75
N LYS A 148 21.83 -5.78 -23.93
CA LYS A 148 21.88 -7.17 -24.43
C LYS A 148 21.95 -7.29 -25.95
N GLN A 149 21.97 -6.18 -26.70
CA GLN A 149 22.06 -6.17 -28.15
C GLN A 149 23.48 -5.97 -28.72
N GLU A 150 24.54 -6.27 -27.98
CA GLU A 150 25.84 -6.55 -28.62
C GLU A 150 25.85 -7.99 -29.16
N VAL A 151 25.06 -8.23 -30.21
CA VAL A 151 25.26 -9.39 -31.07
C VAL A 151 26.56 -9.14 -31.83
N THR A 152 27.62 -9.85 -31.43
CA THR A 152 28.86 -9.99 -32.18
C THR A 152 28.56 -10.33 -33.63
N VAL A 153 28.61 -9.35 -34.53
CA VAL A 153 28.72 -9.57 -35.96
C VAL A 153 30.17 -9.95 -36.22
N ASN A 154 30.47 -11.25 -36.09
CA ASN A 154 31.69 -11.80 -36.67
C ASN A 154 31.51 -11.80 -38.20
N GLU A 155 32.10 -10.79 -38.86
CA GLU A 155 32.30 -10.81 -40.31
C GLU A 155 33.24 -11.97 -40.67
N LYS A 156 32.84 -12.76 -41.67
CA LYS A 156 33.65 -13.79 -42.31
C LYS A 156 34.61 -13.19 -43.33
#